data_AF-X0ZAM1-F1
#
_entry.id   AF-X0ZAM1-F1
#
_cell.length_a   1.000
_cell.length_b   1.000
_cell.length_c   1.000
_cell.angle_alpha   90.00
_cell.angle_beta   90.00
_cell.angle_gamma   90.00
#
_symmetry.space_group_name_H-M   'P 1'
#
loop_
_entity.id
_entity.type
_entity.pdbx_description
1 polymer ?
#
loop_
_entity_poly.entity_id
_entity_poly.type
_entity_poly.pdbx_seq_one_letter_code
_entity_poly.pdbx_strand_id
1 'polypeptide(L)'
;GTLSIGAMFASIALIGSLEAAVFCALLIHILNSFYVIYSVKGFFESSEILDNKSDILLLENDFIMASDQKSAALTLPRLILAKGPMKEPDLVKNFYVIAIICGFFAILTTLLMNSTINLIAVTIFSGFFVLIAAVLLYKYPRIRGIVILMAILIVIGYLYLIAIDLFIIPLEFIDIDIFGIIIPTNILISLIIVIPGLLLWYYITIKYFWSEIKKMKK
;
A
#
# COMPACT_ATOMS: atom_id res chain seq x y z
N GLY A 1 11.73 -18.19 -2.15
CA GLY A 1 11.46 -17.36 -3.35
C GLY A 1 11.05 -15.94 -3.00
N THR A 2 9.99 -15.76 -2.20
CA THR A 2 9.41 -14.45 -1.84
C THR A 2 10.41 -13.48 -1.18
N LEU A 3 11.24 -13.98 -0.24
CA LEU A 3 12.27 -13.16 0.41
C LEU A 3 13.30 -12.61 -0.60
N SER A 4 13.75 -13.45 -1.53
CA SER A 4 14.70 -13.04 -2.58
C SER A 4 14.11 -11.98 -3.51
N ILE A 5 12.83 -12.09 -3.86
CA ILE A 5 12.12 -11.08 -4.66
C ILE A 5 12.01 -9.75 -3.89
N GLY A 6 11.70 -9.80 -2.59
CA GLY A 6 11.66 -8.61 -1.74
C GLY A 6 13.02 -7.90 -1.66
N ALA A 7 14.09 -8.66 -1.45
CA ALA A 7 15.46 -8.14 -1.45
C ALA A 7 15.83 -7.50 -2.80
N MET A 8 15.46 -8.16 -3.92
CA MET A 8 15.68 -7.61 -5.26
C MET A 8 15.00 -6.25 -5.45
N PHE A 9 13.72 -6.11 -5.09
CA PHE A 9 13.02 -4.82 -5.20
C PHE A 9 13.65 -3.75 -4.31
N ALA A 10 14.07 -4.10 -3.09
CA ALA A 10 14.75 -3.17 -2.19
C ALA A 10 16.10 -2.70 -2.78
N SER A 11 16.90 -3.62 -3.34
CA SER A 11 18.16 -3.27 -4.01
C SER A 11 17.94 -2.36 -5.21
N ILE A 12 16.94 -2.64 -6.05
CA ILE A 12 16.59 -1.80 -7.21
C ILE A 12 16.16 -0.40 -6.75
N ALA A 13 15.32 -0.33 -5.71
CA ALA A 13 14.86 0.93 -5.15
C ALA A 13 16.02 1.82 -4.68
N LEU A 14 16.94 1.24 -3.88
CA LEU A 14 18.06 1.99 -3.29
C LEU A 14 19.12 2.38 -4.31
N ILE A 15 19.53 1.46 -5.20
CA ILE A 15 20.56 1.73 -6.20
C ILE A 15 20.04 2.71 -7.27
N GLY A 16 18.76 2.62 -7.63
CA GLY A 16 18.14 3.48 -8.63
C GLY A 16 17.61 4.81 -8.11
N SER A 17 17.62 5.05 -6.79
CA SER A 17 16.91 6.16 -6.15
C SER A 17 15.43 6.21 -6.58
N LEU A 18 14.79 5.04 -6.61
CA LEU A 18 13.41 4.81 -7.04
C LEU A 18 12.51 4.39 -5.87
N GLU A 19 12.87 4.73 -4.63
CA GLU A 19 12.19 4.28 -3.41
C GLU A 19 10.70 4.61 -3.45
N ALA A 20 10.34 5.84 -3.81
CA ALA A 20 8.94 6.27 -3.89
C ALA A 20 8.17 5.53 -5.00
N ALA A 21 8.80 5.27 -6.15
CA ALA A 21 8.19 4.56 -7.26
C ALA A 21 7.98 3.07 -6.93
N VAL A 22 8.99 2.41 -6.36
CA VAL A 22 8.92 1.01 -5.93
C VAL A 22 7.91 0.84 -4.79
N PHE A 23 7.83 1.79 -3.85
CA PHE A 23 6.79 1.81 -2.82
C PHE A 23 5.38 1.83 -3.44
N CYS A 24 5.14 2.67 -4.45
CA CYS A 24 3.86 2.73 -5.16
C CYS A 24 3.56 1.43 -5.92
N ALA A 25 4.56 0.82 -6.57
CA ALA A 25 4.40 -0.45 -7.28
C ALA A 25 4.04 -1.60 -6.34
N LEU A 26 4.63 -1.63 -5.14
CA LEU A 26 4.43 -2.67 -4.14
C LEU A 26 3.26 -2.41 -3.19
N LEU A 27 2.49 -1.34 -3.41
CA LEU A 27 1.47 -0.86 -2.48
C LEU A 27 0.42 -1.92 -2.11
N ILE A 28 0.05 -2.81 -3.05
CA ILE A 28 -0.85 -3.94 -2.78
C ILE A 28 -0.28 -4.92 -1.74
N HIS A 29 1.02 -5.20 -1.81
CA HIS A 29 1.71 -6.08 -0.87
C HIS A 29 1.87 -5.38 0.48
N ILE A 30 2.23 -4.10 0.46
CA ILE A 30 2.37 -3.28 1.67
C ILE A 30 1.03 -3.27 2.44
N LEU A 31 -0.09 -2.96 1.79
CA LEU A 31 -1.41 -2.97 2.44
C LEU A 31 -1.77 -4.35 3.00
N ASN A 32 -1.51 -5.43 2.24
CA ASN A 32 -1.76 -6.77 2.72
C ASN A 32 -0.95 -7.08 4.00
N SER A 33 0.32 -6.70 4.05
CA SER A 33 1.17 -6.86 5.23
C SER A 33 0.62 -6.10 6.44
N PHE A 34 0.16 -4.86 6.27
CA PHE A 34 -0.42 -4.10 7.37
C PHE A 34 -1.73 -4.71 7.90
N TYR A 35 -2.57 -5.27 7.03
CA TYR A 35 -3.77 -6.00 7.46
C TYR A 35 -3.40 -7.22 8.30
N VAL A 36 -2.44 -8.02 7.83
CA VAL A 36 -1.99 -9.22 8.54
C VAL A 36 -1.42 -8.83 9.91
N ILE A 37 -0.51 -7.85 9.97
CA ILE A 37 0.11 -7.40 11.24
C ILE A 37 -0.95 -6.97 12.26
N TYR A 38 -1.98 -6.21 11.86
CA TYR A 38 -3.06 -5.81 12.77
C TYR A 38 -3.81 -7.01 13.34
N SER A 39 -4.12 -7.99 12.50
CA SER A 39 -4.99 -9.11 12.84
C SER A 39 -4.30 -10.20 13.65
N VAL A 40 -3.01 -10.43 13.38
CA VAL A 40 -2.26 -11.48 14.03
C VAL A 40 -1.55 -10.96 15.29
N LYS A 41 -1.35 -9.63 15.43
CA LYS A 41 -0.72 -8.97 16.59
C LYS A 41 0.64 -9.59 16.97
N GLY A 42 1.39 -10.04 15.98
CA GLY A 42 2.72 -10.65 16.13
C GLY A 42 3.28 -11.12 14.79
N PHE A 43 4.53 -11.58 14.79
CA PHE A 43 5.22 -12.14 13.63
C PHE A 43 5.04 -13.66 13.62
N PHE A 44 3.96 -14.14 13.02
CA PHE A 44 3.67 -15.58 12.90
C PHE A 44 4.00 -16.06 11.49
N GLU A 45 4.33 -17.34 11.37
CA GLU A 45 4.60 -17.94 10.07
C GLU A 45 3.29 -18.12 9.28
N SER A 46 3.36 -18.07 7.94
CA SER A 46 2.14 -18.15 7.10
C SER A 46 1.34 -19.45 7.31
N SER A 47 2.02 -20.53 7.71
CA SER A 47 1.44 -21.82 8.11
C SER A 47 0.56 -21.70 9.36
N GLU A 48 1.03 -21.04 10.42
CA GLU A 48 0.28 -20.90 11.69
C GLU A 48 -1.00 -20.07 11.53
N ILE A 49 -1.03 -19.17 10.54
CA ILE A 49 -2.21 -18.36 10.21
C ILE A 49 -3.29 -19.20 9.52
N LEU A 50 -2.89 -20.14 8.64
CA LEU A 50 -3.81 -21.03 7.94
C LEU A 50 -4.53 -21.99 8.90
N ASP A 51 -3.82 -22.49 9.91
CA ASP A 51 -4.36 -23.49 10.84
C ASP A 51 -5.35 -22.91 11.87
N ASN A 52 -5.22 -21.64 12.23
CA ASN A 52 -6.00 -21.04 13.33
C ASN A 52 -6.87 -19.83 12.95
N LYS A 53 -6.64 -19.21 11.78
CA LYS A 53 -7.25 -17.92 11.40
C LYS A 53 -7.63 -17.86 9.91
N SER A 54 -8.19 -18.96 9.38
CA SER A 54 -8.60 -19.05 7.98
C SER A 54 -9.45 -17.84 7.55
N ASP A 55 -8.91 -17.11 6.59
CA ASP A 55 -9.47 -15.87 6.05
C ASP A 55 -10.45 -16.14 4.89
N ILE A 56 -10.35 -17.32 4.28
CA ILE A 56 -11.13 -17.79 3.14
C ILE A 56 -11.74 -19.17 3.47
N LEU A 57 -13.00 -19.37 3.07
CA LEU A 57 -13.72 -20.64 3.16
C LEU A 57 -13.94 -21.19 1.76
N LEU A 58 -13.73 -22.51 1.57
CA LEU A 58 -14.05 -23.23 0.34
C LEU A 58 -15.49 -23.73 0.41
N LEU A 59 -16.28 -23.44 -0.62
CA LEU A 59 -17.63 -23.97 -0.82
C LEU A 59 -17.60 -25.17 -1.76
N GLU A 60 -18.64 -26.00 -1.68
CA GLU A 60 -18.79 -27.26 -2.45
C GLU A 60 -18.73 -27.09 -3.99
N ASN A 61 -18.92 -25.87 -4.51
CA ASN A 61 -18.96 -25.58 -5.96
C ASN A 61 -17.65 -24.95 -6.51
N ASP A 62 -16.50 -25.18 -5.87
CA ASP A 62 -15.21 -24.51 -6.16
C ASP A 62 -15.25 -22.98 -6.04
N PHE A 63 -16.18 -22.47 -5.23
CA PHE A 63 -16.24 -21.07 -4.87
C PHE A 63 -15.50 -20.83 -3.56
N ILE A 64 -14.85 -19.69 -3.47
CA ILE A 64 -14.22 -19.19 -2.25
C ILE A 64 -15.01 -18.00 -1.72
N MET A 65 -15.12 -17.90 -0.39
CA MET A 65 -15.84 -16.84 0.31
C MET A 65 -15.01 -16.29 1.47
N ALA A 66 -15.24 -15.03 1.82
CA ALA A 66 -14.62 -14.42 2.99
C ALA A 66 -15.11 -15.11 4.28
N SER A 67 -14.18 -15.44 5.17
CA SER A 67 -14.51 -15.93 6.51
C SER A 67 -15.25 -14.85 7.31
N ASP A 68 -16.35 -15.22 7.95
CA ASP A 68 -17.20 -14.36 8.78
C ASP A 68 -16.71 -14.27 10.24
N GLN A 69 -15.79 -15.18 10.61
CA GLN A 69 -15.20 -15.26 11.94
C GLN A 69 -14.44 -13.99 12.29
N LYS A 70 -14.66 -13.49 13.52
CA LYS A 70 -13.96 -12.30 14.02
C LYS A 70 -12.47 -12.56 14.26
N SER A 71 -12.08 -13.82 14.48
CA SER A 71 -10.69 -14.29 14.69
C SER A 71 -9.90 -14.44 13.39
N ALA A 72 -10.56 -14.54 12.25
CA ALA A 72 -9.91 -14.74 10.96
C ALA A 72 -8.97 -13.56 10.63
N ALA A 73 -7.87 -13.87 9.94
CA ALA A 73 -6.89 -12.87 9.56
C ALA A 73 -7.53 -11.77 8.70
N LEU A 74 -7.06 -10.54 8.86
CA LEU A 74 -7.41 -9.46 7.94
C LEU A 74 -6.42 -9.57 6.78
N THR A 75 -6.93 -9.90 5.60
CA THR A 75 -6.12 -10.08 4.40
C THR A 75 -6.80 -9.38 3.23
N LEU A 76 -6.01 -8.96 2.25
CA LEU A 76 -6.54 -8.33 1.05
C LEU A 76 -7.46 -9.27 0.22
N PRO A 77 -7.18 -10.59 0.11
CA PRO A 77 -8.13 -11.57 -0.43
C PRO A 77 -9.50 -11.54 0.26
N ARG A 78 -9.51 -11.57 1.60
CA ARG A 78 -10.75 -11.51 2.38
C ARG A 78 -11.52 -10.22 2.15
N LEU A 79 -10.81 -9.09 2.01
CA LEU A 79 -11.43 -7.80 1.70
C LEU A 79 -12.09 -7.77 0.32
N ILE A 80 -11.49 -8.40 -0.69
CA ILE A 80 -12.08 -8.52 -2.03
C ILE A 80 -13.30 -9.45 -1.99
N LEU A 81 -13.21 -10.56 -1.27
CA LEU A 81 -14.28 -11.55 -1.08
C LEU A 81 -15.42 -11.06 -0.18
N ALA A 82 -15.22 -9.99 0.59
CA ALA A 82 -16.28 -9.38 1.41
C ALA A 82 -17.48 -8.88 0.59
N LYS A 83 -17.29 -8.69 -0.72
CA LYS A 83 -18.34 -8.31 -1.68
C LYS A 83 -19.09 -9.49 -2.30
N GLY A 84 -18.82 -10.70 -1.83
CA GLY A 84 -19.47 -11.93 -2.26
C GLY A 84 -18.49 -12.98 -2.79
N PRO A 85 -18.95 -14.26 -2.86
CA PRO A 85 -18.11 -15.37 -3.30
C PRO A 85 -17.64 -15.22 -4.75
N MET A 86 -16.51 -15.85 -5.07
CA MET A 86 -15.99 -15.96 -6.45
C MET A 86 -15.13 -17.21 -6.59
N LYS A 87 -14.72 -17.54 -7.82
CA LYS A 87 -13.72 -18.59 -8.05
C LYS A 87 -12.32 -18.03 -7.83
N GLU A 88 -11.38 -18.90 -7.48
CA GLU A 88 -9.97 -18.52 -7.29
C GLU A 88 -9.36 -17.78 -8.50
N PRO A 89 -9.58 -18.18 -9.77
CA PRO A 89 -9.03 -17.45 -10.91
C PRO A 89 -9.56 -16.02 -11.03
N ASP A 90 -10.81 -15.77 -10.63
CA ASP A 90 -11.39 -14.43 -10.64
C ASP A 90 -10.79 -13.55 -9.54
N LEU A 91 -10.50 -14.14 -8.37
CA LEU A 91 -9.81 -13.45 -7.30
C LEU A 91 -8.39 -13.05 -7.76
N VAL A 92 -7.64 -13.99 -8.32
CA VAL A 92 -6.28 -13.76 -8.86
C VAL A 92 -6.30 -12.67 -9.94
N LYS A 93 -7.32 -12.66 -10.80
CA LYS A 93 -7.50 -11.61 -11.82
C LYS A 93 -7.70 -10.22 -11.21
N ASN A 94 -8.44 -10.12 -10.09
CA ASN A 94 -8.55 -8.85 -9.36
C ASN A 94 -7.19 -8.38 -8.82
N PHE A 95 -6.36 -9.29 -8.28
CA PHE A 95 -5.00 -8.96 -7.84
C PHE A 95 -4.13 -8.43 -8.98
N TYR A 96 -4.15 -9.09 -10.15
CA TYR A 96 -3.38 -8.61 -11.31
C TYR A 96 -3.80 -7.22 -11.76
N VAL A 97 -5.11 -6.92 -11.78
CA VAL A 97 -5.60 -5.59 -12.17
C VAL A 97 -5.16 -4.53 -11.15
N ILE A 98 -5.23 -4.82 -9.85
CA ILE A 98 -4.72 -3.89 -8.82
C ILE A 98 -3.21 -3.69 -9.01
N ALA A 99 -2.43 -4.75 -9.27
CA ALA A 99 -0.99 -4.65 -9.48
C ALA A 99 -0.64 -3.78 -10.71
N ILE A 100 -1.40 -3.90 -11.81
CA ILE A 100 -1.25 -3.02 -12.99
C ILE A 100 -1.49 -1.56 -12.60
N ILE A 101 -2.54 -1.28 -11.81
CA ILE A 101 -2.84 0.08 -11.35
C ILE A 101 -1.74 0.61 -10.42
N CYS A 102 -1.20 -0.22 -9.51
CA CYS A 102 -0.02 0.14 -8.71
C CYS A 102 1.20 0.46 -9.59
N GLY A 103 1.38 -0.27 -10.69
CA GLY A 103 2.39 0.05 -11.71
C GLY A 103 2.18 1.43 -12.33
N PHE A 104 0.93 1.82 -12.63
CA PHE A 104 0.63 3.18 -13.08
C PHE A 104 0.97 4.22 -12.01
N PHE A 105 0.64 3.96 -10.73
CA PHE A 105 1.05 4.85 -9.65
C PHE A 105 2.58 5.03 -9.59
N ALA A 106 3.34 3.95 -9.76
CA ALA A 106 4.80 4.02 -9.79
C ALA A 106 5.32 4.90 -10.94
N ILE A 107 4.80 4.71 -12.16
CA ILE A 107 5.17 5.52 -13.33
C ILE A 107 4.84 6.99 -13.08
N LEU A 108 3.65 7.29 -12.56
CA LEU A 108 3.24 8.65 -12.24
C LEU A 108 4.18 9.30 -11.20
N THR A 109 4.52 8.56 -10.15
CA THR A 109 5.46 9.02 -9.12
C THR A 109 6.84 9.32 -9.70
N THR A 110 7.37 8.44 -10.57
CA THR A 110 8.65 8.69 -11.25
C THR A 110 8.62 9.93 -12.15
N LEU A 111 7.52 10.14 -12.88
CA LEU A 111 7.36 11.34 -13.72
C LEU A 111 7.31 12.62 -12.88
N LEU A 112 6.69 12.58 -11.70
CA LEU A 112 6.63 13.70 -10.78
C LEU A 112 7.98 14.01 -10.13
N MET A 113 8.77 12.99 -9.82
CA MET A 113 10.12 13.16 -9.25
C MET A 113 11.10 13.76 -10.26
N ASN A 114 10.90 13.50 -11.56
CA ASN A 114 11.80 14.00 -12.60
C ASN A 114 11.40 15.40 -13.08
N SER A 115 11.87 16.43 -12.38
CA SER A 115 11.60 17.85 -12.65
C SER A 115 12.10 18.37 -14.01
N THR A 116 12.82 17.57 -14.79
CA THR A 116 13.37 17.99 -16.10
C THR A 116 12.40 17.81 -17.26
N ILE A 117 11.27 17.13 -17.03
CA ILE A 117 10.29 16.81 -18.08
C ILE A 117 9.34 18.01 -18.29
N ASN A 118 9.00 18.29 -19.55
CA ASN A 118 8.03 19.33 -19.90
C ASN A 118 6.68 19.09 -19.19
N LEU A 119 6.19 20.09 -18.45
CA LEU A 119 4.95 20.03 -17.67
C LEU A 119 3.74 19.58 -18.50
N ILE A 120 3.67 20.01 -19.77
CA ILE A 120 2.59 19.64 -20.70
C ILE A 120 2.65 18.15 -21.03
N ALA A 121 3.86 17.60 -21.23
CA ALA A 121 4.01 16.17 -21.46
C ALA A 121 3.59 15.37 -20.22
N VAL A 122 4.00 15.81 -19.02
CA VAL A 122 3.64 15.15 -17.75
C VAL A 122 2.12 15.13 -17.55
N THR A 123 1.40 16.22 -17.84
CA THR A 123 -0.06 16.26 -17.72
C THR A 123 -0.76 15.36 -18.73
N ILE A 124 -0.26 15.26 -19.96
CA ILE A 124 -0.82 14.37 -20.99
C ILE A 124 -0.61 12.89 -20.61
N PHE A 125 0.62 12.51 -20.25
CA PHE A 125 0.93 11.13 -19.86
C PHE A 125 0.17 10.73 -18.60
N SER A 126 0.10 11.62 -17.60
CA SER A 126 -0.66 11.33 -16.39
C SER A 126 -2.15 11.18 -16.66
N GLY A 127 -2.74 12.06 -17.49
CA GLY A 127 -4.13 11.94 -17.92
C GLY A 127 -4.43 10.62 -18.62
N PHE A 128 -3.51 10.15 -19.47
CA PHE A 128 -3.64 8.85 -20.15
C PHE A 128 -3.67 7.67 -19.18
N PHE A 129 -2.72 7.60 -18.22
CA PHE A 129 -2.70 6.54 -17.22
C PHE A 129 -3.91 6.58 -16.28
N VAL A 130 -4.35 7.78 -15.89
CA VAL A 130 -5.56 7.96 -15.07
C VAL A 130 -6.81 7.50 -15.82
N LEU A 131 -6.91 7.80 -17.11
CA LEU A 131 -8.04 7.34 -17.93
C LEU A 131 -8.08 5.81 -18.01
N ILE A 132 -6.95 5.16 -18.27
CA ILE A 132 -6.87 3.69 -18.31
C ILE A 132 -7.24 3.11 -16.94
N ALA A 133 -6.70 3.67 -15.86
CA ALA A 133 -7.04 3.23 -14.50
C ALA A 133 -8.56 3.39 -14.24
N ALA A 134 -9.17 4.49 -14.66
CA ALA A 134 -10.61 4.71 -14.54
C ALA A 134 -11.44 3.67 -15.31
N VAL A 135 -11.02 3.31 -16.53
CA VAL A 135 -11.66 2.25 -17.33
C VAL A 135 -11.52 0.88 -16.65
N LEU A 136 -10.35 0.55 -16.12
CA LEU A 136 -10.13 -0.68 -15.35
C LEU A 136 -11.00 -0.71 -14.10
N LEU A 137 -11.08 0.39 -13.36
CA LEU A 137 -11.95 0.52 -12.20
C LEU A 137 -13.42 0.40 -12.58
N TYR A 138 -13.84 0.92 -13.74
CA TYR A 138 -15.19 0.74 -14.24
C TYR A 138 -15.51 -0.75 -14.43
N LYS A 139 -14.61 -1.49 -15.09
CA LYS A 139 -14.76 -2.92 -15.38
C LYS A 139 -14.70 -3.82 -14.12
N TYR A 140 -13.92 -3.45 -13.10
CA TYR A 140 -13.75 -4.24 -11.87
C TYR A 140 -14.29 -3.48 -10.63
N PRO A 141 -15.60 -3.49 -10.39
CA PRO A 141 -16.20 -2.73 -9.28
C PRO A 141 -15.77 -3.21 -7.89
N ARG A 142 -15.37 -4.48 -7.76
CA ARG A 142 -14.96 -5.05 -6.47
C ARG A 142 -13.68 -4.41 -5.93
N ILE A 143 -12.75 -4.00 -6.79
CA ILE A 143 -11.45 -3.42 -6.38
C ILE A 143 -11.49 -1.90 -6.20
N ARG A 144 -12.55 -1.21 -6.66
CA ARG A 144 -12.65 0.27 -6.65
C ARG A 144 -12.29 0.89 -5.32
N GLY A 145 -12.90 0.42 -4.23
CA GLY A 145 -12.67 1.01 -2.91
C GLY A 145 -11.24 0.80 -2.40
N ILE A 146 -10.61 -0.34 -2.72
CA ILE A 146 -9.21 -0.62 -2.36
C ILE A 146 -8.28 0.33 -3.11
N VAL A 147 -8.49 0.51 -4.41
CA VAL A 147 -7.66 1.41 -5.23
C VAL A 147 -7.88 2.88 -4.88
N ILE A 148 -9.11 3.29 -4.55
CA ILE A 148 -9.40 4.65 -4.08
C ILE A 148 -8.69 4.90 -2.74
N LEU A 149 -8.73 3.94 -1.81
CA LEU A 149 -7.98 4.01 -0.56
C LEU A 149 -6.48 4.19 -0.85
N MET A 150 -5.90 3.36 -1.74
CA MET A 150 -4.50 3.46 -2.14
C MET A 150 -4.14 4.86 -2.66
N ALA A 151 -4.95 5.40 -3.58
CA ALA A 151 -4.71 6.73 -4.14
C ALA A 151 -4.78 7.83 -3.07
N ILE A 152 -5.76 7.77 -2.18
CA ILE A 152 -5.89 8.72 -1.05
C ILE A 152 -4.65 8.63 -0.14
N LEU A 153 -4.21 7.41 0.19
CA LEU A 153 -3.04 7.20 1.04
C LEU A 153 -1.75 7.71 0.40
N ILE A 154 -1.58 7.56 -0.92
CA ILE A 154 -0.46 8.15 -1.66
C ILE A 154 -0.50 9.68 -1.57
N VAL A 155 -1.65 10.30 -1.81
CA VAL A 155 -1.81 11.76 -1.75
C VAL A 155 -1.53 12.29 -0.34
N ILE A 156 -2.06 11.63 0.70
CA ILE A 156 -1.77 11.98 2.10
C ILE A 156 -0.28 11.85 2.38
N GLY A 157 0.36 10.76 1.95
CA GLY A 157 1.80 10.56 2.12
C GLY A 157 2.63 11.62 1.43
N TYR A 158 2.26 12.02 0.20
CA TYR A 158 2.93 13.09 -0.54
C TYR A 158 2.81 14.45 0.14
N LEU A 159 1.59 14.83 0.56
CA LEU A 159 1.36 16.07 1.31
C LEU A 159 2.14 16.09 2.63
N TYR A 160 2.25 14.93 3.27
CA TYR A 160 3.00 14.76 4.50
C TYR A 160 4.51 14.98 4.30
N LEU A 161 5.08 14.43 3.22
CA LEU A 161 6.48 14.67 2.86
C LEU A 161 6.73 16.16 2.55
N ILE A 162 5.84 16.82 1.78
CA ILE A 162 5.93 18.26 1.54
C ILE A 162 5.92 19.06 2.84
N ALA A 163 5.07 18.67 3.81
CA ALA A 163 5.03 19.35 5.09
C ALA A 163 6.35 19.20 5.87
N ILE A 164 6.98 18.03 5.82
CA ILE A 164 8.32 17.83 6.40
C ILE A 164 9.34 18.74 5.72
N ASP A 165 9.34 18.78 4.38
CA ASP A 165 10.28 19.59 3.61
C ASP A 165 10.11 21.10 3.88
N LEU A 166 8.87 21.56 4.06
CA LEU A 166 8.57 22.98 4.26
C LEU A 166 8.79 23.44 5.70
N PHE A 167 8.48 22.59 6.69
CA PHE A 167 8.48 22.99 8.10
C PHE A 167 9.67 22.47 8.91
N ILE A 168 10.23 21.29 8.59
CA ILE A 168 11.27 20.65 9.41
C ILE A 168 12.66 20.88 8.83
N ILE A 169 12.83 20.68 7.51
CA ILE A 169 14.14 20.82 6.86
C ILE A 169 14.75 22.23 7.00
N PRO A 170 14.02 23.34 6.82
CA PRO A 170 14.62 24.68 6.90
C PRO A 170 14.91 25.15 8.33
N LEU A 171 14.54 24.38 9.36
CA LEU A 171 14.86 24.70 10.74
C LEU A 171 16.30 24.26 11.06
N GLU A 172 17.15 25.22 11.42
CA GLU A 172 18.49 24.96 11.93
C GLU A 172 18.42 24.50 13.39
N PHE A 173 18.68 23.21 13.62
CA PHE A 173 18.80 22.64 14.95
C PHE A 173 20.28 22.48 15.33
N ILE A 174 20.57 22.33 16.62
CA ILE A 174 21.91 21.99 17.08
C ILE A 174 22.22 20.56 16.65
N ASP A 175 23.25 20.39 15.82
CA ASP A 175 23.73 19.08 15.38
C ASP A 175 24.27 18.26 16.56
N ILE A 176 24.01 16.95 16.52
CA ILE A 176 24.45 16.03 17.57
C ILE A 176 25.73 15.36 17.07
N ASP A 177 26.82 15.54 17.82
CA ASP A 177 28.05 14.77 17.62
C ASP A 177 27.97 13.46 18.39
N ILE A 178 27.93 12.34 17.65
CA ILE A 178 27.99 11.01 18.22
C ILE A 178 29.31 10.37 17.74
N PHE A 179 30.26 10.21 18.66
CA PHE A 179 31.55 9.55 18.40
C PHE A 179 32.33 10.14 17.20
N GLY A 180 32.28 11.45 16.97
CA GLY A 180 32.98 12.13 15.87
C GLY A 180 32.19 12.14 14.56
N ILE A 181 30.93 11.69 14.55
CA ILE A 181 30.01 11.79 13.43
C ILE A 181 28.98 12.87 13.76
N ILE A 182 29.04 13.97 13.02
CA ILE A 182 28.06 15.07 13.12
C ILE A 182 26.79 14.63 12.39
N ILE A 183 25.72 14.39 13.13
CA ILE A 183 24.43 13.99 12.57
C ILE A 183 23.51 15.21 12.55
N PRO A 184 23.01 15.62 11.37
CA PRO A 184 22.05 16.71 11.26
C PRO A 184 20.76 16.40 12.02
N THR A 185 20.43 17.22 13.01
CA THR A 185 19.28 16.94 13.89
C THR A 185 17.93 17.08 13.16
N ASN A 186 17.87 17.90 12.10
CA ASN A 186 16.70 18.00 11.21
C ASN A 186 16.34 16.65 10.54
N ILE A 187 17.34 15.88 10.08
CA ILE A 187 17.13 14.53 9.51
C ILE A 187 16.59 13.58 10.58
N LEU A 188 17.18 13.61 11.79
CA LEU A 188 16.73 12.76 12.89
C LEU A 188 15.28 13.05 13.29
N ILE A 189 14.91 14.33 13.40
CA ILE A 189 13.55 14.78 13.69
C ILE A 189 12.59 14.35 12.57
N SER A 190 12.99 14.48 11.30
CA SER A 190 12.17 14.03 10.17
C SER A 190 11.84 12.53 10.26
N LEU A 191 12.82 11.70 10.64
CA LEU A 191 12.65 10.25 10.78
C LEU A 191 11.70 9.90 11.94
N ILE A 192 11.82 10.60 13.06
CA ILE A 192 10.91 10.44 14.21
C ILE A 192 9.49 10.84 13.82
N ILE A 193 9.34 11.94 13.09
CA ILE A 193 8.05 12.45 12.63
C ILE A 193 7.36 11.45 11.70
N VAL A 194 8.08 10.70 10.85
CA VAL A 194 7.46 9.66 10.00
C VAL A 194 6.64 8.63 10.78
N ILE A 195 6.96 8.36 12.06
CA ILE A 195 6.25 7.38 12.90
C ILE A 195 4.75 7.72 13.06
N PRO A 196 4.34 8.91 13.56
CA PRO A 196 2.93 9.28 13.60
C PRO A 196 2.27 9.31 12.22
N GLY A 197 3.01 9.64 11.15
CA GLY A 197 2.51 9.52 9.77
C GLY A 197 2.13 8.08 9.41
N LEU A 198 3.00 7.12 9.71
CA LEU A 198 2.75 5.69 9.51
C LEU A 198 1.61 5.17 10.39
N LEU A 199 1.49 5.65 11.64
CA LEU A 199 0.37 5.29 12.53
C LEU A 199 -0.97 5.80 11.99
N LEU A 200 -1.00 7.02 11.44
CA LEU A 200 -2.18 7.57 10.79
C LEU A 200 -2.56 6.73 9.56
N TRP A 201 -1.57 6.44 8.71
CA TRP A 201 -1.74 5.61 7.52
C TRP A 201 -2.29 4.22 7.85
N TYR A 202 -1.75 3.60 8.91
CA TYR A 202 -2.22 2.33 9.46
C TYR A 202 -3.66 2.43 9.97
N TYR A 203 -3.98 3.45 10.76
CA TYR A 203 -5.33 3.66 11.30
C TYR A 203 -6.38 3.79 10.19
N ILE A 204 -6.11 4.59 9.16
CA ILE A 204 -7.00 4.80 8.01
C ILE A 204 -7.26 3.47 7.29
N THR A 205 -6.20 2.72 7.03
CA THR A 205 -6.24 1.43 6.33
C THR A 205 -7.11 0.41 7.06
N ILE A 206 -6.91 0.26 8.38
CA ILE A 206 -7.68 -0.67 9.20
C ILE A 206 -9.14 -0.23 9.36
N LYS A 207 -9.39 1.07 9.54
CA LYS A 207 -10.75 1.62 9.63
C LYS A 207 -11.55 1.32 8.36
N TYR A 208 -10.93 1.45 7.19
CA TYR A 208 -11.54 1.10 5.92
C TYR A 208 -11.89 -0.39 5.85
N PHE A 209 -10.97 -1.28 6.24
CA PHE A 209 -11.21 -2.74 6.25
C PHE A 209 -12.45 -3.12 7.06
N TRP A 210 -12.53 -2.65 8.31
CA TRP A 210 -13.66 -2.93 9.18
C TRP A 210 -14.98 -2.33 8.67
N SER A 211 -14.92 -1.20 7.97
CA SER A 211 -16.10 -0.61 7.32
C SER A 211 -16.66 -1.54 6.24
N GLU A 212 -15.81 -2.12 5.38
CA GLU A 212 -16.23 -3.05 4.33
C GLU A 212 -16.73 -4.38 4.90
N ILE A 213 -16.05 -4.97 5.89
CA ILE A 213 -16.51 -6.21 6.54
C ILE A 213 -17.84 -6.01 7.26
N LYS A 214 -18.10 -4.85 7.86
CA LYS A 214 -19.40 -4.57 8.49
C LYS A 214 -20.54 -4.49 7.48
N LYS A 215 -20.27 -4.05 6.24
CA LYS A 215 -21.26 -4.04 5.16
C LYS A 215 -21.64 -5.44 4.70
N MET A 216 -20.73 -6.42 4.78
CA MET A 216 -21.00 -7.83 4.46
C MET A 216 -22.01 -8.48 5.43
N LYS A 217 -22.08 -8.02 6.69
CA LYS A 217 -22.98 -8.58 7.72
C LYS A 217 -24.40 -8.01 7.67
N LYS A 218 -24.68 -7.07 6.77
CA LYS A 218 -26.01 -6.49 6.52
C LYS A 218 -26.57 -7.05 5.23
#